data_AF-A0AAQ3RSA3-F1
#
_entry.id   AF-A0AAQ3RSA3-F1
#
_cell.length_a   1.000
_cell.length_b   1.000
_cell.length_c   1.000
_cell.angle_alpha   90.00
_cell.angle_beta   90.00
_cell.angle_gamma   90.00
#
_symmetry.space_group_name_H-M   'P 1'
#
loop_
_entity.id
_entity.type
_entity.pdbx_description
1 polymer ?
#
loop_
_entity_poly.entity_id
_entity_poly.type
_entity_poly.pdbx_seq_one_letter_code
_entity_poly.pdbx_strand_id
1 'polypeptide(L)'
;MRKCPHHALPEWLQVQIFYNGLSPSFKAILDAASGGSFNLKTPEEALETLELMAKSTVNMQFDRQNRKAGVLEVNTLDVILAQNKLLTQQITDLTQKLGNMQANKMNTISPGCDFCGGMHQNGECHATQQEA
;
A
#
# COMPACT_ATOMS: atom_id res chain seq x y z
N MET A 1 33.54 40.27 20.23
CA MET A 1 33.99 38.86 20.29
C MET A 1 35.44 38.81 19.87
N ARG A 2 36.36 38.41 20.77
CA ARG A 2 37.79 38.31 20.44
C ARG A 2 38.02 37.04 19.62
N LYS A 3 38.48 37.16 18.37
CA LYS A 3 39.02 36.03 17.61
C LYS A 3 40.38 35.68 18.23
N CYS A 4 40.49 34.49 18.85
CA CYS A 4 41.76 33.98 19.35
C CYS A 4 42.71 33.74 18.15
N PRO A 5 43.93 34.29 18.15
CA PRO A 5 44.81 34.26 16.98
C PRO A 5 45.50 32.89 16.73
N HIS A 6 45.28 31.87 17.57
CA HIS A 6 46.18 30.71 17.62
C HIS A 6 45.54 29.32 17.81
N HIS A 7 44.25 29.13 17.54
CA HIS A 7 43.59 27.84 17.85
C HIS A 7 42.53 27.37 16.84
N ALA A 8 42.63 27.75 15.56
CA ALA A 8 41.91 27.00 14.55
C ALA A 8 42.64 25.66 14.34
N LEU A 9 41.95 24.54 14.53
CA LEU A 9 42.47 23.23 14.13
C LEU A 9 42.88 23.31 12.65
N PRO A 10 44.06 22.81 12.26
CA PRO A 10 44.43 22.77 10.84
C PRO A 10 43.37 22.03 10.02
N GLU A 11 43.09 22.51 8.81
CA GLU A 11 42.03 21.95 7.95
C GLU A 11 42.20 20.45 7.71
N TRP A 12 43.43 19.99 7.46
CA TRP A 12 43.75 18.56 7.33
C TRP A 12 43.30 17.73 8.55
N LEU A 13 43.44 18.29 9.75
CA LEU A 13 43.09 17.62 11.00
C LEU A 13 41.56 17.60 11.19
N GLN A 14 40.88 18.68 10.79
CA GLN A 14 39.41 18.72 10.79
C GLN A 14 38.83 17.67 9.84
N VAL A 15 39.36 17.58 8.62
CA VAL A 15 38.97 16.60 7.60
C VAL A 15 39.19 15.17 8.10
N GLN A 16 40.35 14.90 8.71
CA GLN A 16 40.67 13.58 9.24
C GLN A 16 39.76 13.18 10.41
N ILE A 17 39.48 14.10 11.35
CA ILE A 17 38.56 13.85 12.47
C ILE A 17 37.15 13.55 11.92
N PHE A 18 36.69 14.35 10.96
CA PHE A 18 35.40 14.15 10.30
C PHE A 18 35.32 12.76 9.65
N TYR A 19 36.27 12.41 8.78
CA TYR A 19 36.29 11.11 8.11
C TYR A 19 36.30 9.96 9.11
N ASN A 20 37.14 10.03 10.14
CA ASN A 20 37.24 8.96 11.14
C ASN A 20 35.96 8.76 11.94
N GLY A 21 35.23 9.84 12.23
CA GLY A 21 33.93 9.82 12.90
C GLY A 21 32.77 9.25 12.08
N LEU A 22 32.94 9.08 10.76
CA LEU A 22 31.90 8.49 9.91
C LEU A 22 31.76 6.98 10.13
N SER A 23 30.52 6.51 10.05
CA SER A 23 30.23 5.07 9.97
C SER A 23 30.81 4.47 8.68
N PRO A 24 31.08 3.14 8.62
CA PRO A 24 31.67 2.51 7.44
C PRO A 24 30.91 2.74 6.13
N SER A 25 29.57 2.78 6.18
CA SER A 25 28.75 3.05 5.01
C SER A 25 28.93 4.47 4.46
N PHE A 26 28.98 5.47 5.35
CA PHE A 26 29.23 6.85 4.94
C PHE A 26 30.67 7.08 4.45
N LYS A 27 31.66 6.36 5.00
CA LYS A 27 33.03 6.36 4.46
C LYS A 27 33.06 5.86 3.01
N ALA A 28 32.39 4.73 2.73
CA ALA A 28 32.31 4.19 1.38
C ALA A 28 31.62 5.15 0.39
N ILE A 29 30.56 5.85 0.82
CA ILE A 29 29.89 6.86 -0.02
C ILE A 29 30.82 8.04 -0.31
N LEU A 30 31.56 8.50 0.70
CA LEU A 30 32.48 9.62 0.57
C LEU A 30 33.68 9.26 -0.32
N ASP A 31 34.25 8.06 -0.18
CA ASP A 31 35.29 7.54 -1.07
C ASP A 31 34.77 7.46 -2.52
N ALA A 32 33.55 6.94 -2.73
CA ALA A 32 32.96 6.90 -4.06
C ALA A 32 32.78 8.31 -4.67
N ALA A 33 32.33 9.29 -3.87
CA ALA A 33 32.18 10.68 -4.30
C ALA A 33 33.52 11.35 -4.65
N SER A 34 34.61 10.96 -3.98
CA SER A 34 35.97 11.40 -4.29
C SER A 34 36.61 10.70 -5.49
N GLY A 35 35.93 9.71 -6.08
CA GLY A 35 36.47 8.90 -7.19
C GLY A 35 37.58 7.94 -6.75
N GLY A 36 37.63 7.56 -5.47
CA GLY A 36 38.70 6.76 -4.88
C GLY A 36 38.82 7.03 -3.37
N SER A 37 39.88 6.58 -2.71
CA SER A 37 39.99 6.81 -1.27
C SER A 37 40.08 8.31 -0.94
N PHE A 38 39.14 8.80 -0.11
CA PHE A 38 39.06 10.18 0.34
C PHE A 38 40.32 10.61 1.10
N ASN A 39 40.95 9.70 1.84
CA ASN A 39 42.19 9.97 2.58
C ASN A 39 43.40 10.27 1.67
N LEU A 40 43.32 9.99 0.36
CA LEU A 40 44.38 10.33 -0.60
C LEU A 40 44.23 11.74 -1.18
N LYS A 41 43.13 12.44 -0.90
CA LYS A 41 42.87 13.80 -1.36
C LYS A 41 43.68 14.81 -0.57
N THR A 42 44.04 15.92 -1.20
CA THR A 42 44.59 17.05 -0.43
C THR A 42 43.50 17.66 0.45
N PRO A 43 43.85 18.40 1.52
CA PRO A 43 42.86 19.04 2.38
C PRO A 43 41.86 19.92 1.62
N GLU A 44 42.33 20.62 0.58
CA GLU A 44 41.51 21.48 -0.26
C GLU A 44 40.51 20.68 -1.10
N GLU A 45 40.96 19.61 -1.76
CA GLU A 45 40.09 18.72 -2.55
C GLU A 45 39.06 17.99 -1.66
N ALA A 46 39.49 17.60 -0.46
CA ALA A 46 38.64 16.97 0.53
C ALA A 46 37.52 17.91 0.98
N LEU A 47 37.86 19.17 1.28
CA LEU A 47 36.87 20.21 1.62
C LEU A 47 35.92 20.51 0.44
N GLU A 48 36.44 20.62 -0.79
CA GLU A 48 35.60 20.83 -1.97
C GLU A 48 34.59 19.69 -2.16
N THR A 49 35.03 18.44 -1.97
CA THR A 49 34.14 17.27 -2.03
C THR A 49 33.05 17.34 -0.97
N LEU A 50 33.41 17.69 0.28
CA LEU A 50 32.44 17.82 1.38
C LEU A 50 31.43 18.95 1.12
N GLU A 51 31.88 20.08 0.60
CA GLU A 51 30.99 21.18 0.21
C GLU A 51 30.06 20.79 -0.94
N LEU A 52 30.57 20.10 -1.95
CA LEU A 52 29.78 19.61 -3.07
C LEU A 52 28.72 18.62 -2.59
N MET A 53 29.07 17.72 -1.68
CA MET A 53 28.12 16.79 -1.06
C MET A 53 27.06 17.54 -0.24
N ALA A 54 27.46 18.54 0.56
CA ALA A 54 26.52 19.36 1.31
C ALA A 54 25.53 20.11 0.39
N LYS A 55 26.03 20.71 -0.70
CA LYS A 55 25.22 21.42 -1.72
C LYS A 55 24.29 20.45 -2.45
N SER A 56 24.77 19.27 -2.82
CA SER A 56 23.96 18.26 -3.53
C SER A 56 22.92 17.58 -2.63
N THR A 57 23.15 17.44 -1.33
CA THR A 57 22.12 16.95 -0.39
C THR A 57 20.91 17.86 -0.30
N VAL A 58 21.07 19.19 -0.48
CA VAL A 58 19.93 20.11 -0.55
C VAL A 58 19.05 19.77 -1.75
N ASN A 59 19.64 19.50 -2.91
CA ASN A 59 18.90 19.10 -4.12
C ASN A 59 18.26 17.70 -3.99
N MET A 60 18.94 16.74 -3.35
CA MET A 60 18.38 15.40 -3.08
C MET A 60 17.23 15.42 -2.06
N GLN A 61 17.17 16.38 -1.14
CA GLN A 61 16.02 16.54 -0.25
C GLN A 61 14.78 17.04 -1.03
N PHE A 62 14.97 17.99 -1.95
CA PHE A 62 13.92 18.40 -2.89
C PHE A 62 13.50 17.27 -3.83
N ASP A 63 14.46 16.48 -4.33
CA ASP A 63 14.16 15.34 -5.19
C ASP A 63 13.53 14.17 -4.42
N ARG A 64 13.91 13.89 -3.16
CA ARG A 64 13.22 12.85 -2.34
C ARG A 64 11.81 13.25 -1.92
N GLN A 65 11.53 14.54 -1.81
CA GLN A 65 10.16 15.04 -1.67
C GLN A 65 9.35 14.83 -2.96
N ASN A 66 10.01 14.70 -4.12
CA ASN A 66 9.35 14.70 -5.44
C ASN A 66 9.53 13.39 -6.25
N ARG A 67 10.39 12.48 -5.80
CA ARG A 67 10.70 11.20 -6.43
C ARG A 67 10.59 10.13 -5.36
N LYS A 68 9.41 9.51 -5.30
CA LYS A 68 9.29 8.10 -4.93
C LYS A 68 9.97 7.26 -6.02
N ALA A 69 11.30 7.32 -6.10
CA ALA A 69 12.07 6.52 -7.04
C ALA A 69 12.32 5.14 -6.43
N GLY A 70 11.58 4.14 -6.90
CA GLY A 70 11.98 2.73 -6.78
C GLY A 70 11.04 1.80 -6.01
N VAL A 71 10.00 2.32 -5.33
CA VAL A 71 8.96 1.46 -4.74
C VAL A 71 7.69 1.73 -5.53
N LEU A 72 7.14 0.69 -6.16
CA LEU A 72 5.70 0.58 -6.41
C LEU A 72 5.03 0.60 -5.03
N GLU A 73 5.02 1.75 -4.37
CA GLU A 73 4.25 1.98 -3.18
C GLU A 73 2.83 2.12 -3.70
N VAL A 74 2.19 0.96 -3.91
CA VAL A 74 0.75 0.89 -4.16
C VAL A 74 0.13 1.75 -3.07
N ASN A 75 -0.44 2.88 -3.48
CA ASN A 75 -0.96 3.86 -2.55
C ASN A 75 -1.95 3.13 -1.63
N THR A 76 -2.01 3.44 -0.34
CA THR A 76 -3.01 2.83 0.55
C THR A 76 -4.42 2.98 -0.02
N LEU A 77 -4.69 4.07 -0.76
CA LEU A 77 -5.92 4.28 -1.52
C LEU A 77 -6.10 3.29 -2.67
N ASP A 78 -5.03 2.90 -3.39
CA ASP A 78 -5.10 1.90 -4.47
C ASP A 78 -5.38 0.49 -3.92
N VAL A 79 -4.78 0.14 -2.77
CA VAL A 79 -5.08 -1.12 -2.06
C VAL A 79 -6.54 -1.13 -1.61
N ILE A 80 -7.01 -0.03 -1.02
CA ILE A 80 -8.40 0.11 -0.58
C ILE A 80 -9.37 0.07 -1.76
N LEU A 81 -9.02 0.72 -2.88
CA LEU A 81 -9.84 0.71 -4.09
C LEU A 81 -9.94 -0.70 -4.68
N ALA A 82 -8.83 -1.44 -4.74
CA ALA A 82 -8.81 -2.83 -5.19
C ALA A 82 -9.65 -3.73 -4.27
N GLN A 83 -9.54 -3.54 -2.95
CA GLN A 83 -10.34 -4.28 -1.97
C GLN A 83 -11.84 -3.96 -2.11
N ASN A 84 -12.22 -2.68 -2.26
CA ASN A 84 -13.61 -2.27 -2.47
C ASN A 84 -14.19 -2.85 -3.77
N LYS A 85 -13.38 -2.93 -4.83
CA LYS A 85 -13.78 -3.56 -6.09
C LYS A 85 -14.05 -5.05 -5.92
N LEU A 86 -13.19 -5.75 -5.18
CA LEU A 86 -13.37 -7.18 -4.87
C LEU A 86 -14.62 -7.41 -4.01
N LEU A 87 -14.82 -6.60 -2.97
CA LEU A 87 -16.01 -6.67 -2.11
C LEU A 87 -17.29 -6.43 -2.91
N THR A 88 -17.29 -5.45 -3.81
CA THR A 88 -18.43 -5.18 -4.69
C THR A 88 -18.75 -6.37 -5.58
N GLN A 89 -17.72 -7.02 -6.14
CA GLN A 89 -17.88 -8.22 -6.98
C GLN A 89 -18.45 -9.41 -6.18
N GLN A 90 -17.99 -9.61 -4.93
CA GLN A 90 -18.55 -10.65 -4.07
C GLN A 90 -20.02 -10.39 -3.74
N ILE A 91 -20.42 -9.13 -3.51
CA ILE A 91 -21.81 -8.75 -3.26
C ILE A 91 -22.68 -9.04 -4.49
N THR A 92 -22.21 -8.72 -5.70
CA THR A 92 -22.97 -9.02 -6.92
C THR A 92 -23.17 -10.51 -7.13
N ASP A 93 -22.13 -11.32 -6.88
CA ASP A 93 -22.21 -12.78 -7.02
C ASP A 93 -23.20 -13.39 -6.01
N LEU A 94 -23.18 -12.92 -4.77
CA LEU A 94 -24.14 -13.34 -3.75
C LEU A 94 -25.57 -12.94 -4.10
N THR A 95 -25.77 -11.71 -4.58
CA THR A 95 -27.08 -11.21 -5.00
C THR A 95 -27.65 -12.05 -6.14
N GLN A 96 -26.81 -12.40 -7.13
CA GLN A 96 -27.21 -13.24 -8.25
C GLN A 96 -27.56 -14.67 -7.80
N LYS A 97 -26.75 -15.27 -6.93
CA LYS A 97 -27.04 -16.61 -6.36
C LYS A 97 -28.36 -16.62 -5.60
N LEU A 98 -28.65 -15.57 -4.84
CA LEU A 98 -29.92 -15.43 -4.13
C LEU A 98 -31.11 -15.29 -5.09
N GLY A 99 -30.97 -14.51 -6.16
CA GLY A 99 -31.98 -14.39 -7.22
C GLY A 99 -32.28 -15.73 -7.88
N ASN A 100 -31.26 -16.53 -8.17
CA ASN A 100 -31.42 -17.86 -8.76
C ASN A 100 -32.10 -18.87 -7.80
N MET A 101 -31.94 -18.70 -6.48
CA MET A 101 -32.66 -19.52 -5.50
C MET A 101 -34.15 -19.15 -5.37
N GLN A 102 -34.52 -17.89 -5.56
CA GLN A 102 -35.93 -17.46 -5.54
C GLN A 102 -36.68 -17.75 -6.85
N ALA A 103 -35.96 -17.98 -7.95
CA ALA A 103 -36.54 -18.37 -9.24
C ALA A 103 -37.03 -19.83 -9.28
N ASN A 104 -36.61 -20.68 -8.33
CA ASN A 104 -37.25 -21.97 -8.08
C ASN A 104 -38.54 -21.75 -7.26
N LYS A 105 -39.54 -21.10 -7.86
CA LYS A 105 -40.92 -21.29 -7.43
C LYS A 105 -41.21 -22.78 -7.62
N MET A 106 -41.30 -23.52 -6.51
CA MET A 106 -41.96 -24.81 -6.49
C MET A 106 -43.26 -24.65 -7.28
N ASN A 107 -43.36 -25.36 -8.40
CA ASN A 107 -44.61 -25.54 -9.09
C ASN A 107 -45.49 -26.31 -8.10
N THR A 108 -46.29 -25.59 -7.30
CA THR A 108 -47.28 -26.20 -6.42
C THR A 108 -48.32 -26.83 -7.33
N ILE A 109 -48.11 -28.10 -7.63
CA ILE A 109 -49.15 -29.00 -8.09
C ILE A 109 -50.16 -29.06 -6.94
N SER A 110 -51.27 -28.33 -7.04
CA SER A 110 -52.47 -28.65 -6.27
C SER A 110 -53.64 -28.70 -7.25
N PRO A 111 -53.96 -29.88 -7.79
CA PRO A 111 -55.12 -30.04 -8.64
C PRO A 111 -56.36 -30.54 -7.88
N GLY A 112 -56.33 -30.68 -6.55
CA GLY A 112 -57.53 -31.09 -5.79
C GLY A 112 -57.47 -30.97 -4.26
N CYS A 113 -58.65 -31.03 -3.63
CA CYS A 113 -58.89 -30.99 -2.17
C CYS A 113 -58.20 -32.20 -1.55
N ASP A 114 -57.24 -31.99 -0.65
CA ASP A 114 -56.49 -33.06 0.02
C ASP A 114 -57.39 -33.97 0.89
N PHE A 115 -58.61 -33.51 1.19
CA PHE A 115 -59.56 -34.22 2.04
C PHE A 115 -60.57 -35.10 1.28
N CYS A 116 -60.94 -34.73 0.05
CA CYS A 116 -61.93 -35.50 -0.75
C CYS A 116 -61.45 -35.89 -2.14
N GLY A 117 -60.28 -35.42 -2.57
CA GLY A 117 -59.74 -35.64 -3.92
C GLY A 117 -60.46 -34.88 -5.03
N GLY A 118 -61.43 -34.01 -4.72
CA GLY A 118 -62.18 -33.22 -5.68
C GLY A 118 -61.39 -32.05 -6.27
N MET A 119 -61.74 -31.60 -7.47
CA MET A 119 -61.04 -30.51 -8.17
C MET A 119 -61.45 -29.12 -7.64
N HIS A 120 -61.12 -28.82 -6.40
CA HIS A 120 -61.35 -27.52 -5.76
C HIS A 120 -60.31 -27.26 -4.66
N GLN A 121 -60.27 -26.04 -4.10
CA GLN A 121 -59.31 -25.69 -3.04
C GLN A 121 -59.72 -26.27 -1.67
N ASN A 122 -58.72 -26.53 -0.81
CA ASN A 122 -58.95 -26.95 0.57
C ASN A 122 -59.81 -25.92 1.32
N GLY A 123 -60.94 -26.36 1.89
CA GLY A 123 -61.91 -25.50 2.59
C GLY A 123 -63.25 -25.31 1.85
N GLU A 124 -63.31 -25.65 0.57
CA GLU A 124 -64.52 -25.56 -0.27
C GLU A 124 -65.18 -26.94 -0.48
N CYS A 125 -64.82 -27.92 0.35
CA CYS A 125 -65.28 -29.30 0.29
C CYS A 125 -66.78 -29.32 0.73
N HIS A 126 -67.72 -29.37 -0.23
CA HIS A 126 -69.16 -29.44 0.06
C HIS A 126 -69.57 -30.84 0.55
N ALA A 127 -70.26 -30.91 1.69
CA ALA A 127 -70.79 -32.17 2.22
C ALA A 127 -71.97 -32.65 1.37
N THR A 128 -71.72 -33.49 0.36
CA THR A 128 -72.78 -34.27 -0.28
C THR A 128 -73.18 -35.38 0.67
N GLN A 129 -74.26 -35.17 1.42
CA GLN A 129 -75.02 -36.29 2.00
C GLN A 129 -75.62 -37.07 0.84
N GLN A 130 -75.22 -38.33 0.70
CA GLN A 130 -76.04 -39.30 -0.03
C GLN A 130 -75.94 -40.64 0.71
N GLU A 131 -77.08 -40.98 1.31
CA GLU A 131 -77.37 -42.20 2.06
C GLU A 131 -77.41 -43.44 1.14
N ALA A 132 -77.17 -44.58 1.79
CA ALA A 132 -77.44 -45.97 1.41
C ALA A 132 -76.47 -46.68 0.46
#